data_AF-M6ZKG0-F1
#
_entry.id   AF-M6ZKG0-F1
#
_cell.length_a   1.000
_cell.length_b   1.000
_cell.length_c   1.000
_cell.angle_alpha   90.00
_cell.angle_beta   90.00
_cell.angle_gamma   90.00
#
_symmetry.space_group_name_H-M   'P 1'
#
loop_
_entity.id
_entity.type
_entity.pdbx_description
1 polymer ?
#
loop_
_entity_poly.entity_id
_entity_poly.type
_entity_poly.pdbx_seq_one_letter_code
_entity_poly.pdbx_strand_id
1 'polypeptide(L)'
;MPLKIELFSKPGKTSCSIARKNNLSRSLISDCIRGHKTSSRVNEILLTEWEISLADAREAYKEHKEKEILGNPVTFEEAFEWMVRKRFEYRTTYKGLVATWEEFRKSQYDLVYPIYKSAFAPRFAA
;
A
#
# COMPACT_ATOMS: atom_id res chain seq x y z
N MET A 1 -5.41 -5.36 -8.25
CA MET A 1 -4.72 -5.63 -6.95
C MET A 1 -5.53 -4.84 -5.91
N PRO A 2 -5.53 -5.12 -4.60
CA PRO A 2 -6.31 -4.30 -3.67
C PRO A 2 -5.98 -2.81 -3.79
N LEU A 3 -6.99 -1.93 -3.83
CA LEU A 3 -6.80 -0.49 -4.02
C LEU A 3 -5.81 0.10 -3.01
N LYS A 4 -5.91 -0.34 -1.75
CA LYS A 4 -4.97 -0.02 -0.66
C LYS A 4 -3.51 -0.23 -1.06
N ILE A 5 -3.20 -1.37 -1.69
CA ILE A 5 -1.84 -1.71 -2.15
C ILE A 5 -1.49 -0.92 -3.42
N GLU A 6 -2.46 -0.65 -4.28
CA GLU A 6 -2.23 0.11 -5.52
C GLU A 6 -1.73 1.54 -5.25
N LEU A 7 -2.18 2.19 -4.18
CA LEU A 7 -1.68 3.51 -3.77
C LEU A 7 -0.20 3.48 -3.36
N PHE A 8 0.31 2.36 -2.84
CA PHE A 8 1.73 2.22 -2.55
C PHE A 8 2.57 1.98 -3.80
N SER A 9 1.99 1.32 -4.80
CA SER A 9 2.62 1.13 -6.10
C SER A 9 2.56 2.41 -6.96
N LYS A 10 3.36 3.42 -6.57
CA LYS A 10 3.63 4.61 -7.41
C LYS A 10 4.17 4.20 -8.79
N PRO A 11 4.12 5.09 -9.80
CA PRO A 11 4.82 4.88 -11.06
C PRO A 11 6.29 4.48 -10.80
N GLY A 12 6.73 3.34 -11.35
CA GLY A 12 8.08 2.80 -11.14
C GLY A 12 8.27 1.92 -9.90
N LYS A 13 7.25 1.76 -9.04
CA LYS A 13 7.25 0.86 -7.87
C LYS A 13 6.12 -0.18 -7.92
N THR A 14 5.68 -0.56 -9.10
CA THR A 14 4.73 -1.66 -9.28
C THR A 14 5.32 -2.99 -8.84
N SER A 15 4.48 -3.97 -8.48
CA SER A 15 4.91 -5.33 -8.16
C SER A 15 5.77 -5.94 -9.29
N CYS A 16 5.43 -5.63 -10.55
CA CYS A 16 6.24 -6.00 -11.72
C CYS A 16 7.63 -5.38 -11.69
N SER A 17 7.73 -4.07 -11.46
CA SER A 17 9.02 -3.37 -11.41
C SER A 17 9.89 -3.84 -10.25
N ILE A 18 9.28 -4.09 -9.08
CA ILE A 18 9.96 -4.59 -7.88
C ILE A 18 10.46 -6.02 -8.10
N ALA A 19 9.62 -6.87 -8.70
CA ALA A 19 10.03 -8.24 -9.04
C ALA A 19 11.24 -8.24 -9.97
N ARG A 20 11.22 -7.41 -11.02
CA ARG A 20 12.35 -7.25 -11.96
C ARG A 20 13.60 -6.72 -11.26
N LYS A 21 13.48 -5.65 -10.47
CA LYS A 21 14.62 -5.04 -9.75
C LYS A 21 15.31 -6.01 -8.80
N ASN A 22 14.55 -6.94 -8.20
CA ASN A 22 15.05 -7.85 -7.18
C ASN A 22 15.28 -9.29 -7.68
N ASN A 23 15.22 -9.53 -9.00
CA ASN A 23 15.32 -10.86 -9.62
C ASN A 23 14.37 -11.89 -9.00
N LEU A 24 13.13 -11.49 -8.75
CA LEU A 24 12.07 -12.35 -8.23
C LEU A 24 11.06 -12.69 -9.32
N SER A 25 10.44 -13.86 -9.20
CA SER A 25 9.25 -14.14 -9.99
C SER A 25 8.13 -13.18 -9.57
N ARG A 26 7.43 -12.60 -10.56
CA ARG A 26 6.24 -11.77 -10.32
C ARG A 26 5.17 -12.54 -9.53
N SER A 27 5.03 -13.84 -9.78
CA SER A 27 4.05 -14.67 -9.07
C SER A 27 4.36 -14.79 -7.58
N LEU A 28 5.64 -14.78 -7.18
CA LEU A 28 6.04 -14.93 -5.79
C LEU A 28 5.50 -13.79 -4.91
N ILE A 29 5.61 -12.53 -5.36
CA ILE A 29 5.07 -11.38 -4.61
C ILE A 29 3.55 -11.51 -4.49
N SER A 30 2.87 -11.90 -5.56
CA SER A 30 1.41 -12.10 -5.55
C SER A 30 1.00 -13.23 -4.60
N ASP A 31 1.67 -14.37 -4.64
CA ASP A 31 1.41 -15.52 -3.77
C ASP A 31 1.64 -15.17 -2.30
N CYS A 32 2.66 -14.36 -2.02
CA CYS A 32 2.94 -13.89 -0.67
C CYS A 32 1.84 -12.96 -0.13
N ILE A 33 1.38 -12.00 -0.94
CA ILE A 33 0.29 -11.07 -0.58
C ILE A 33 -1.04 -11.83 -0.40
N ARG A 34 -1.30 -12.85 -1.22
CA ARG A 34 -2.50 -13.70 -1.10
C ARG A 34 -2.45 -14.68 0.08
N GLY A 35 -1.29 -14.81 0.73
CA GLY A 35 -1.10 -15.73 1.85
C GLY A 35 -0.78 -17.18 1.46
N HIS A 36 -0.60 -17.49 0.18
CA HIS A 36 -0.23 -18.84 -0.27
C HIS A 36 1.21 -19.23 0.09
N LYS A 37 2.12 -18.24 0.23
CA LYS A 37 3.53 -18.44 0.57
C LYS A 37 4.03 -17.41 1.56
N THR A 38 4.99 -17.79 2.40
CA THR A 38 5.75 -16.86 3.27
C THR A 38 7.16 -16.69 2.71
N SER A 39 7.67 -15.45 2.73
CA SER A 39 9.05 -15.16 2.33
C SER A 39 9.55 -13.93 3.09
N SER A 40 10.62 -14.11 3.88
CA SER A 40 11.31 -13.02 4.57
C SER A 40 11.86 -12.00 3.59
N ARG A 41 12.47 -12.48 2.48
CA ARG A 41 12.96 -11.62 1.40
C ARG A 41 11.87 -10.75 0.79
N VAL A 42 10.68 -11.29 0.54
CA VAL A 42 9.56 -10.47 0.04
C VAL A 42 9.14 -9.45 1.08
N ASN A 43 9.09 -9.82 2.37
CA ASN A 43 8.78 -8.87 3.45
C ASN A 43 9.77 -7.70 3.51
N GLU A 44 11.07 -7.96 3.44
CA GLU A 44 12.12 -6.93 3.42
C GLU A 44 11.98 -5.98 2.22
N ILE A 45 11.66 -6.53 1.05
CA ILE A 45 11.44 -5.75 -0.17
C ILE A 45 10.21 -4.86 -0.02
N LEU A 46 9.10 -5.37 0.52
CA LEU A 46 7.88 -4.58 0.74
C LEU A 46 8.13 -3.46 1.76
N LEU A 47 8.85 -3.76 2.84
CA LEU A 47 9.23 -2.75 3.84
C LEU A 47 10.10 -1.65 3.24
N THR A 48 11.02 -2.00 2.35
CA THR A 48 11.95 -1.04 1.73
C THR A 48 11.29 -0.23 0.63
N GLU A 49 10.55 -0.87 -0.26
CA GLU A 49 9.99 -0.23 -1.46
C GLU A 49 8.66 0.46 -1.18
N TRP A 50 7.82 -0.16 -0.36
CA TRP A 50 6.44 0.27 -0.09
C TRP A 50 6.20 0.75 1.34
N GLU A 51 7.18 0.67 2.24
CA GLU A 51 7.02 1.08 3.65
C GLU A 51 5.88 0.32 4.36
N ILE A 52 5.58 -0.92 3.93
CA ILE A 52 4.57 -1.79 4.55
C ILE A 52 5.13 -3.20 4.77
N SER A 53 4.65 -3.90 5.79
CA SER A 53 5.02 -5.30 5.99
C SER A 53 4.23 -6.23 5.07
N LEU A 54 4.70 -7.47 4.92
CA LEU A 54 3.94 -8.51 4.24
C LEU A 54 2.63 -8.84 4.98
N ALA A 55 2.60 -8.70 6.31
CA ALA A 55 1.39 -8.91 7.10
C ALA A 55 0.32 -7.86 6.77
N ASP A 56 0.70 -6.58 6.69
CA ASP A 56 -0.21 -5.49 6.31
C ASP A 56 -0.77 -5.70 4.90
N ALA A 57 0.08 -6.12 3.95
CA ALA A 57 -0.35 -6.39 2.59
C ALA A 57 -1.36 -7.56 2.51
N ARG A 58 -1.22 -8.57 3.36
CA ARG A 58 -2.16 -9.71 3.45
C ARG A 58 -3.49 -9.29 4.05
N GLU A 59 -3.45 -8.49 5.11
CA GLU A 59 -4.66 -7.95 5.73
C GLU A 59 -5.45 -7.10 4.73
N ALA A 60 -4.78 -6.19 4.02
CA ALA A 60 -5.40 -5.38 2.97
C ALA A 60 -5.98 -6.23 1.82
N TYR A 61 -5.35 -7.36 1.50
CA TYR A 61 -5.90 -8.31 0.52
C TYR A 61 -7.16 -9.00 1.04
N LYS A 62 -7.14 -9.46 2.29
CA LYS A 62 -8.28 -10.13 2.92
C LYS A 62 -9.50 -9.21 3.02
N GLU A 63 -9.30 -8.00 3.54
CA GLU A 63 -10.37 -6.99 3.65
C GLU A 63 -10.96 -6.65 2.28
N HIS A 64 -10.12 -6.52 1.24
CA HIS A 64 -10.60 -6.27 -0.11
C HIS A 64 -11.50 -7.41 -0.61
N LYS A 65 -11.15 -8.68 -0.37
CA LYS A 65 -12.01 -9.82 -0.73
C LYS A 65 -13.32 -9.82 0.06
N GLU A 66 -13.28 -9.51 1.36
CA GLU A 66 -14.47 -9.43 2.21
C GLU A 66 -15.42 -8.31 1.73
N LYS A 67 -14.89 -7.12 1.44
CA LYS A 67 -15.65 -5.99 0.90
C LYS A 67 -16.20 -6.22 -0.51
N GLU A 68 -15.46 -6.93 -1.36
CA GLU A 68 -15.98 -7.38 -2.67
C GLU A 68 -17.21 -8.29 -2.51
N ILE A 69 -17.16 -9.24 -1.57
CA ILE A 69 -18.29 -10.16 -1.30
C ILE A 69 -19.51 -9.39 -0.79
N LEU A 70 -19.30 -8.38 0.05
CA LEU A 70 -20.36 -7.54 0.61
C LEU A 70 -20.87 -6.46 -0.36
N GLY A 71 -20.29 -6.33 -1.55
CA GLY A 71 -20.65 -5.28 -2.51
C GLY A 71 -20.33 -3.86 -2.07
N ASN A 72 -19.46 -3.69 -1.07
CA ASN A 72 -19.05 -2.39 -0.53
C ASN A 72 -17.54 -2.17 -0.77
N PRO A 73 -17.12 -1.81 -1.99
CA PRO A 73 -15.71 -1.70 -2.35
C PRO A 73 -15.00 -0.62 -1.54
N VAL A 74 -13.70 -0.82 -1.30
CA VAL A 74 -12.85 0.17 -0.62
C VAL A 74 -12.84 1.48 -1.40
N THR A 75 -13.15 2.59 -0.74
CA THR A 75 -13.12 3.90 -1.38
C THR A 75 -11.68 4.42 -1.50
N PHE A 76 -11.46 5.39 -2.40
CA PHE A 76 -10.16 6.05 -2.51
C PHE A 76 -9.72 6.70 -1.20
N GLU A 77 -10.65 7.33 -0.47
CA GLU A 77 -10.38 7.97 0.82
C GLU A 77 -9.97 6.96 1.89
N GLU A 78 -10.69 5.84 2.00
CA GLU A 78 -10.31 4.75 2.91
C GLU A 78 -8.93 4.19 2.58
N ALA A 79 -8.64 4.00 1.29
CA ALA A 79 -7.35 3.51 0.85
C ALA A 79 -6.23 4.51 1.15
N PHE A 80 -6.48 5.81 0.94
CA PHE A 80 -5.51 6.87 1.20
C PHE A 80 -5.23 7.02 2.69
N GLU A 81 -6.26 7.05 3.53
CA GLU A 81 -6.13 7.12 4.99
C GLU A 81 -5.31 5.92 5.50
N TRP A 82 -5.61 4.72 5.01
CA TRP A 82 -4.84 3.52 5.33
C TRP A 82 -3.37 3.65 4.91
N MET A 83 -3.11 4.18 3.70
CA MET A 83 -1.76 4.40 3.22
C MET A 83 -0.99 5.38 4.12
N VAL A 84 -1.61 6.51 4.48
CA VAL A 84 -1.03 7.52 5.36
C VAL A 84 -0.71 6.91 6.73
N ARG A 85 -1.62 6.12 7.29
CA ARG A 85 -1.42 5.46 8.57
C ARG A 85 -0.26 4.47 8.56
N LYS A 86 -0.15 3.62 7.54
CA LYS A 86 0.97 2.68 7.43
C LYS A 86 2.32 3.37 7.21
N ARG A 87 2.36 4.47 6.46
CA ARG A 87 3.57 5.29 6.36
C ARG A 87 3.95 5.94 7.68
N PHE A 88 2.97 6.42 8.44
CA PHE A 88 3.23 6.96 9.77
C PHE A 88 3.84 5.90 10.68
N GLU A 89 3.20 4.73 10.81
CA GLU A 89 3.68 3.57 11.57
C GLU A 89 5.10 3.16 11.16
N TYR A 90 5.37 3.06 9.87
CA TYR A 90 6.71 2.72 9.37
C TYR A 90 7.74 3.81 9.71
N ARG A 91 7.40 5.09 9.51
CA ARG A 91 8.37 6.18 9.70
C ARG A 91 8.65 6.46 11.16
N THR A 92 7.67 6.32 12.03
CA THR A 92 7.89 6.41 13.48
C THR A 92 8.78 5.25 13.95
N THR A 93 8.50 4.02 13.51
CA THR A 93 9.25 2.83 13.92
C THR A 93 10.68 2.79 13.37
N TYR A 94 10.88 3.12 12.08
CA TYR A 94 12.14 2.84 11.37
C TYR A 94 12.88 4.09 10.86
N LYS A 95 12.25 5.27 10.87
CA LYS A 95 12.84 6.51 10.31
C LYS A 95 12.90 7.67 11.32
N GLY A 96 12.50 7.45 12.57
CA GLY A 96 12.57 8.46 13.63
C GLY A 96 11.68 9.67 13.41
N LEU A 97 10.50 9.49 12.78
CA LEU A 97 9.52 10.57 12.68
C LEU A 97 9.05 10.99 14.08
N VAL A 98 9.20 12.27 14.42
CA VAL A 98 8.85 12.83 15.74
C VAL A 98 7.48 13.55 15.72
N ALA A 99 6.91 13.80 14.54
CA ALA A 99 5.61 14.43 14.40
C ALA A 99 4.48 13.60 15.02
N THR A 100 3.44 14.25 15.53
CA THR A 100 2.23 13.55 15.97
C THR A 100 1.47 12.96 14.79
N TRP A 101 0.54 12.04 15.08
CA TRP A 101 -0.33 11.48 14.05
C TRP A 101 -1.14 12.58 13.35
N GLU A 102 -1.69 13.53 14.10
CA GLU A 102 -2.52 14.62 13.60
C GLU A 102 -1.74 15.55 12.67
N GLU A 103 -0.51 15.92 13.06
CA GLU A 103 0.38 16.75 12.25
C GLU A 103 0.77 16.05 10.94
N PHE A 104 1.16 14.78 11.04
CA PHE A 104 1.52 13.99 9.87
C PHE A 104 0.31 13.82 8.94
N ARG A 105 -0.84 13.41 9.47
CA ARG A 105 -2.08 13.22 8.71
C ARG A 105 -2.47 14.50 8.00
N LYS A 106 -2.50 15.64 8.71
CA LYS A 106 -2.82 16.94 8.12
C LYS A 106 -1.89 17.26 6.96
N SER A 107 -0.58 17.10 7.12
CA SER A 107 0.38 17.34 6.03
C SER A 107 0.15 16.45 4.81
N GLN A 108 -0.25 15.18 5.01
CA GLN A 108 -0.55 14.27 3.89
C GLN A 108 -1.85 14.69 3.19
N TYR A 109 -2.86 15.14 3.91
CA TYR A 109 -4.09 15.64 3.33
C TYR A 109 -3.90 16.97 2.58
N ASP A 110 -3.10 17.88 3.11
CA ASP A 110 -2.87 19.18 2.49
C ASP A 110 -1.99 19.07 1.23
N LEU A 111 -0.97 18.21 1.25
CA LEU A 111 0.07 18.17 0.20
C LEU A 111 -0.04 16.96 -0.74
N VAL A 112 -0.43 15.80 -0.22
CA VAL A 112 -0.32 14.52 -0.95
C VAL A 112 -1.66 14.06 -1.50
N TYR A 113 -2.74 14.25 -0.75
CA TYR A 113 -4.09 13.83 -1.14
C TYR A 113 -4.53 14.44 -2.50
N PRO A 114 -4.35 15.74 -2.78
CA PRO A 114 -4.75 16.31 -4.08
C PRO A 114 -4.02 15.68 -5.27
N ILE A 115 -2.73 15.35 -5.10
CA ILE A 115 -1.89 14.72 -6.13
C ILE A 115 -2.35 13.28 -6.40
N TYR A 116 -2.63 12.52 -5.35
CA TYR A 116 -3.12 11.16 -5.53
C TYR A 116 -4.54 11.14 -6.09
N LYS A 117 -5.41 12.04 -5.61
CA LYS A 117 -6.78 12.15 -6.12
C LYS A 117 -6.77 12.46 -7.60
N SER A 118 -5.94 13.39 -8.07
CA SER A 118 -5.83 13.68 -9.52
C SER A 118 -5.22 12.53 -10.32
N ALA A 119 -4.16 11.88 -9.82
CA ALA A 119 -3.49 10.78 -10.52
C ALA A 119 -4.37 9.52 -10.64
N PHE A 120 -5.25 9.28 -9.66
CA PHE A 120 -6.14 8.12 -9.63
C PHE A 120 -7.57 8.44 -10.09
N ALA A 121 -7.98 9.71 -10.20
CA ALA A 121 -9.29 10.13 -10.70
C ALA A 121 -9.72 9.48 -12.04
N PRO A 122 -8.85 9.30 -13.04
CA PRO A 122 -9.24 8.63 -14.29
C PRO A 122 -9.69 7.18 -14.11
N ARG A 123 -9.32 6.53 -13.00
CA ARG A 123 -9.71 5.15 -12.69
C ARG A 123 -11.06 5.04 -11.98
N PHE A 124 -11.62 6.16 -11.53
CA PHE A 124 -12.88 6.24 -10.78
C PHE A 124 -13.96 7.05 -11.50
N ALA A 125 -13.68 7.55 -12.71
CA ALA A 125 -14.63 8.30 -13.54
C ALA A 125 -15.41 7.44 -14.55
N ALA A 126 -15.43 6.12 -14.36
CA ALA A 126 -16.08 5.14 -15.24
C ALA A 126 -17.16 4.35 -14.50
#